data_AF-A0A1Y1V5C9-F1
#
_entry.id   AF-A0A1Y1V5C9-F1
#
_cell.length_a   1.000
_cell.length_b   1.000
_cell.length_c   1.000
_cell.angle_alpha   90.00
_cell.angle_beta   90.00
_cell.angle_gamma   90.00
#
_symmetry.space_group_name_H-M   'P 1'
#
loop_
_entity.id
_entity.type
_entity.pdbx_description
1 polymer ?
#
loop_
_entity_poly.entity_id
_entity_poly.type
_entity_poly.pdbx_seq_one_letter_code
_entity_poly.pdbx_strand_id
1 'polypeptide(L)'
;MQYLLILSEHSNGQKLKVDGYQYVINSYICNSYFPWVCLIILLNFINWKRPIILILILHWFFRSTGDLLRNTMELRPMDDNMYWPYSQKNWYISNAVAHIFWLLGEIIGDWYPLIRTKAVTLNKEKLKFVYTTCILHNLVKVIGMYCYFMKFPIDLRHMDENGNLLHGITQYSIAWWSTVSLMQISSLLYDLSVISALKTCLFNKIEEYKTFIKNTFLDKFKQISEFRIFFSMIFSIAFLPFVITFVIYLLSEFKKNNTLQYASSDTSIEQLRQVVLNFNYTLMYIDQALLLYFIRKTNHPSEKNLSFSLQKPPSNNSIQFLNYSKIDFTNNNSNTNNSISQMSKNIYGTLVSPKLSNITSLNINDYYPMHHINHPPNNIPFYDIKEKNNILILDIHNNNESSLSNLLAVNKTWLDKYDNM
;
A
#
# COMPACT_ATOMS: atom_id res chain seq x y z
N MET A 1 47.91 -36.38 20.44
CA MET A 1 46.71 -36.10 19.61
C MET A 1 45.92 -34.90 20.11
N GLN A 2 45.50 -34.84 21.38
CA GLN A 2 44.79 -33.66 21.96
C GLN A 2 45.47 -32.30 21.67
N TYR A 3 46.80 -32.21 21.79
CA TYR A 3 47.52 -30.95 21.48
C TYR A 3 47.37 -30.47 20.02
N LEU A 4 47.14 -31.37 19.06
CA LEU A 4 46.86 -31.03 17.66
C LEU A 4 45.40 -30.59 17.45
N LEU A 5 44.45 -31.11 18.24
CA LEU A 5 43.08 -30.59 18.26
C LEU A 5 43.05 -29.15 18.79
N ILE A 6 43.75 -28.88 19.90
CA ILE A 6 43.86 -27.53 20.47
C ILE A 6 44.49 -26.55 19.47
N LEU A 7 45.56 -26.94 18.75
CA LEU A 7 46.17 -26.09 17.71
C LEU A 7 45.27 -25.91 16.48
N SER A 8 44.49 -26.94 16.10
CA SER A 8 43.47 -26.85 15.05
C SER A 8 42.36 -25.87 15.41
N GLU A 9 41.81 -25.96 16.62
CA GLU A 9 40.82 -25.03 17.17
C GLU A 9 41.35 -23.61 17.25
N HIS A 10 42.60 -23.43 17.68
CA HIS A 10 43.20 -22.09 17.81
C HIS A 10 43.48 -21.42 16.45
N SER A 11 43.79 -22.21 15.42
CA SER A 11 43.90 -21.76 14.02
C SER A 11 42.54 -21.42 13.40
N ASN A 12 41.54 -22.26 13.66
CA ASN A 12 40.15 -22.00 13.24
C ASN A 12 39.58 -20.75 13.92
N GLY A 13 39.87 -20.54 15.21
CA GLY A 13 39.38 -19.41 15.99
C GLY A 13 39.76 -18.01 15.46
N GLN A 14 40.86 -17.87 14.71
CA GLN A 14 41.20 -16.61 14.04
C GLN A 14 40.43 -16.45 12.72
N LYS A 15 40.28 -17.52 11.92
CA LYS A 15 39.49 -17.48 10.68
C LYS A 15 38.02 -17.16 10.97
N LEU A 16 37.44 -17.84 11.96
CA LEU A 16 36.07 -17.61 12.44
C LEU A 16 35.78 -16.15 12.80
N LYS A 17 36.76 -15.40 13.31
CA LYS A 17 36.58 -13.96 13.59
C LYS A 17 36.50 -13.12 12.32
N VAL A 18 37.35 -13.39 11.33
CA VAL A 18 37.31 -12.68 10.03
C VAL A 18 35.98 -12.96 9.33
N ASP A 19 35.57 -14.23 9.30
CA ASP A 19 34.29 -14.66 8.73
C ASP A 19 33.11 -14.01 9.47
N GLY A 20 33.13 -13.96 10.82
CA GLY A 20 32.11 -13.29 11.62
C GLY A 20 31.99 -11.78 11.35
N TYR A 21 33.12 -11.06 11.17
CA TYR A 21 33.06 -9.65 10.76
C TYR A 21 32.47 -9.49 9.35
N GLN A 22 32.80 -10.41 8.43
CA GLN A 22 32.22 -10.44 7.10
C GLN A 22 30.69 -10.69 7.15
N TYR A 23 30.19 -11.61 7.98
CA TYR A 23 28.75 -11.82 8.17
C TYR A 23 28.04 -10.58 8.75
N VAL A 24 28.63 -9.94 9.77
CA VAL A 24 28.12 -8.70 10.37
C VAL A 24 27.98 -7.58 9.33
N ILE A 25 29.00 -7.37 8.48
CA ILE A 25 28.96 -6.34 7.41
C ILE A 25 27.97 -6.73 6.30
N ASN A 26 28.00 -7.98 5.86
CA ASN A 26 27.16 -8.48 4.77
C ASN A 26 25.66 -8.54 5.14
N SER A 27 25.30 -8.39 6.41
CA SER A 27 23.91 -8.45 6.90
C SER A 27 22.97 -7.48 6.17
N TYR A 28 23.44 -6.31 5.73
CA TYR A 28 22.63 -5.37 4.94
C TYR A 28 22.44 -5.79 3.47
N ILE A 29 23.46 -6.43 2.88
CA ILE A 29 23.51 -6.79 1.44
C ILE A 29 22.83 -8.14 1.20
N CYS A 30 23.03 -9.10 2.11
CA CYS A 30 22.46 -10.45 2.05
C CYS A 30 21.00 -10.51 2.54
N ASN A 31 20.47 -9.43 3.14
CA ASN A 31 19.07 -9.37 3.53
C ASN A 31 18.15 -9.49 2.31
N SER A 32 17.12 -10.33 2.40
CA SER A 32 16.21 -10.66 1.28
C SER A 32 15.45 -9.46 0.70
N TYR A 33 15.32 -8.36 1.44
CA TYR A 33 14.67 -7.13 0.98
C TYR A 33 15.61 -6.16 0.25
N PHE A 34 16.94 -6.34 0.34
CA PHE A 34 17.91 -5.42 -0.26
C PHE A 34 17.73 -5.25 -1.79
N PRO A 35 17.55 -6.32 -2.59
CA PRO A 35 17.30 -6.17 -4.03
C PRO A 35 16.01 -5.41 -4.34
N TRP A 36 14.98 -5.58 -3.50
CA TRP A 36 13.70 -4.89 -3.64
C TRP A 36 13.78 -3.40 -3.31
N VAL A 37 14.56 -3.02 -2.28
CA VAL A 37 14.85 -1.60 -1.98
C VAL A 37 15.61 -0.95 -3.14
N CYS A 38 16.66 -1.59 -3.63
CA CYS A 38 17.42 -1.11 -4.79
C CYS A 38 16.53 -0.93 -6.02
N LEU A 39 15.66 -1.90 -6.32
CA LEU A 39 14.69 -1.81 -7.40
C LEU A 39 13.73 -0.61 -7.22
N ILE A 40 13.18 -0.41 -6.02
CA ILE A 40 12.21 0.67 -5.77
C ILE A 40 12.88 2.05 -5.79
N ILE A 41 14.12 2.18 -5.29
CA ILE A 41 14.89 3.43 -5.38
C ILE A 41 15.24 3.75 -6.83
N LEU A 42 15.75 2.79 -7.60
CA LEU A 42 16.03 2.95 -9.04
C LEU A 42 14.76 3.36 -9.81
N LEU A 43 13.64 2.72 -9.48
CA LEU A 43 12.34 3.03 -10.07
C LEU A 43 11.85 4.43 -9.67
N ASN A 44 12.06 4.89 -8.44
CA ASN A 44 11.49 6.14 -7.91
C ASN A 44 12.51 7.27 -7.65
N PHE A 45 13.69 7.25 -8.29
CA PHE A 45 14.81 8.14 -7.93
C PHE A 45 14.47 9.64 -7.87
N ILE A 46 13.50 10.10 -8.69
CA ILE A 46 13.01 11.49 -8.70
C ILE A 46 12.14 11.80 -7.45
N ASN A 47 11.27 10.87 -7.04
CA ASN A 47 10.21 11.08 -6.04
C ASN A 47 10.41 10.19 -4.79
N TRP A 48 11.66 9.89 -4.42
CA TRP A 48 12.00 8.96 -3.33
C TRP A 48 11.50 9.39 -1.94
N LYS A 49 11.16 10.67 -1.77
CA LYS A 49 10.65 11.25 -0.51
C LYS A 49 9.22 10.81 -0.14
N ARG A 50 8.50 10.11 -1.01
CA ARG A 50 7.13 9.64 -0.73
C ARG A 50 7.12 8.75 0.52
N PRO A 51 6.21 8.97 1.50
CA PRO A 51 6.25 8.24 2.78
C PRO A 51 6.23 6.71 2.64
N ILE A 52 5.54 6.18 1.61
CA ILE A 52 5.50 4.74 1.35
C ILE A 52 6.90 4.19 1.00
N ILE A 53 7.72 4.92 0.25
CA ILE A 53 9.10 4.52 -0.10
C ILE A 53 9.98 4.57 1.15
N LEU A 54 9.83 5.60 1.98
CA LEU A 54 10.56 5.73 3.24
C LEU A 54 10.24 4.56 4.19
N ILE A 55 8.99 4.12 4.28
CA ILE A 55 8.58 2.95 5.07
C ILE A 55 9.27 1.67 4.60
N LEU A 56 9.41 1.46 3.28
CA LEU A 56 10.11 0.31 2.72
C LEU A 56 11.61 0.32 3.05
N ILE A 57 12.26 1.49 2.88
CA ILE A 57 13.67 1.67 3.22
C ILE A 57 13.89 1.43 4.73
N LEU A 58 13.03 1.99 5.58
CA LEU A 58 13.11 1.79 7.03
C LEU A 58 12.85 0.32 7.41
N HIS A 59 11.87 -0.35 6.82
CA HIS A 59 11.60 -1.77 7.06
C HIS A 59 12.83 -2.64 6.78
N TRP A 60 13.46 -2.48 5.61
CA TRP A 60 14.71 -3.18 5.27
C TRP A 60 15.85 -2.82 6.22
N PHE A 61 16.01 -1.53 6.54
CA PHE A 61 17.04 -1.06 7.46
C PHE A 61 16.92 -1.73 8.83
N PHE A 62 15.74 -1.65 9.47
CA PHE A 62 15.49 -2.27 10.77
C PHE A 62 15.64 -3.80 10.73
N ARG A 63 15.18 -4.46 9.65
CA ARG A 63 15.41 -5.91 9.45
C ARG A 63 16.89 -6.25 9.42
N SER A 64 17.66 -5.57 8.57
CA SER A 64 19.10 -5.78 8.40
C SER A 64 19.91 -5.41 9.65
N THR A 65 19.48 -4.40 10.42
CA THR A 65 20.10 -4.09 11.72
C THR A 65 19.87 -5.21 12.73
N GLY A 66 18.69 -5.84 12.73
CA GLY A 66 18.43 -7.04 13.54
C GLY A 66 19.33 -8.21 13.13
N ASP A 67 19.47 -8.46 11.82
CA ASP A 67 20.36 -9.50 11.29
C ASP A 67 21.82 -9.26 11.71
N LEU A 68 22.30 -8.01 11.56
CA LEU A 68 23.63 -7.57 11.99
C LEU A 68 23.84 -7.85 13.48
N LEU A 69 22.92 -7.40 14.33
CA LEU A 69 23.02 -7.55 15.79
C LEU A 69 23.03 -9.03 16.20
N ARG A 70 22.26 -9.89 15.54
CA ARG A 70 22.30 -11.33 15.75
C ARG A 70 23.65 -11.91 15.35
N ASN A 71 24.20 -11.50 14.20
CA ASN A 71 25.49 -11.99 13.71
C ASN A 71 26.68 -11.54 14.60
N THR A 72 26.56 -10.44 15.36
CA THR A 72 27.60 -10.08 16.37
C THR A 72 27.77 -11.10 17.50
N MET A 73 26.87 -12.08 17.62
CA MET A 73 27.00 -13.23 18.53
C MET A 73 28.22 -14.10 18.21
N GLU A 74 28.55 -14.28 16.93
CA GLU A 74 29.68 -15.12 16.48
C GLU A 74 31.05 -14.52 16.86
N LEU A 75 31.09 -13.22 17.16
CA LEU A 75 32.29 -12.50 17.57
C LEU A 75 32.59 -12.61 19.07
N ARG A 76 31.69 -13.19 19.87
CA ARG A 76 31.82 -13.31 21.33
C ARG A 76 32.13 -14.74 21.76
N PRO A 77 32.83 -14.94 22.89
CA PRO A 77 33.06 -16.28 23.42
C PRO A 77 31.73 -16.97 23.72
N MET A 78 31.72 -18.29 23.57
CA MET A 78 30.65 -19.18 23.98
C MET A 78 31.02 -19.76 25.35
N ASP A 79 30.06 -19.83 26.26
CA ASP A 79 30.20 -20.47 27.56
C ASP A 79 29.73 -21.93 27.44
N ASP A 80 30.60 -22.87 27.81
CA ASP A 80 30.27 -24.31 27.75
C ASP A 80 29.07 -24.64 28.67
N ASN A 81 28.28 -25.64 28.27
CA ASN A 81 27.07 -26.10 28.98
C ASN A 81 25.93 -25.07 29.11
N MET A 82 25.92 -24.03 28.28
CA MET A 82 24.77 -23.15 28.09
C MET A 82 24.01 -23.48 26.80
N TYR A 83 22.68 -23.43 26.84
CA TYR A 83 21.84 -23.43 25.64
C TYR A 83 22.17 -22.25 24.73
N TRP A 84 21.94 -22.42 23.41
CA TRP A 84 21.99 -21.32 22.44
C TRP A 84 21.21 -20.10 22.97
N PRO A 85 21.78 -18.88 22.99
CA PRO A 85 22.97 -18.38 22.28
C PRO A 85 24.30 -18.48 23.05
N TYR A 86 24.45 -19.52 23.88
CA TYR A 86 25.69 -19.94 24.56
C TYR A 86 26.28 -18.95 25.56
N SER A 87 25.62 -17.83 25.86
CA SER A 87 26.01 -16.92 26.93
C SER A 87 24.88 -15.98 27.28
N GLN A 88 24.73 -15.63 28.56
CA GLN A 88 23.78 -14.59 29.01
C GLN A 88 24.05 -13.24 28.31
N LYS A 89 25.33 -12.91 28.04
CA LYS A 89 25.69 -11.68 27.33
C LYS A 89 25.21 -11.71 25.88
N ASN A 90 25.30 -12.86 25.21
CA ASN A 90 24.79 -13.03 23.85
C ASN A 90 23.26 -13.00 23.80
N TRP A 91 22.59 -13.54 24.82
CA TRP A 91 21.13 -13.44 24.94
C TRP A 91 20.66 -12.00 24.93
N TYR A 92 21.20 -11.14 25.81
CA TYR A 92 20.73 -9.76 25.87
C TYR A 92 21.27 -8.90 24.73
N ILE A 93 22.59 -8.91 24.48
CA ILE A 93 23.22 -7.93 23.57
C ILE A 93 22.95 -8.27 22.10
N SER A 94 22.98 -9.55 21.72
CA SER A 94 22.71 -9.97 20.35
C SER A 94 21.25 -10.37 20.16
N ASN A 95 20.76 -11.39 20.86
CA ASN A 95 19.47 -11.99 20.54
C ASN A 95 18.29 -11.06 20.86
N ALA A 96 18.19 -10.57 22.09
CA ALA A 96 17.08 -9.73 22.53
C ALA A 96 17.04 -8.37 21.79
N VAL A 97 18.18 -7.70 21.63
CA VAL A 97 18.22 -6.43 20.88
C VAL A 97 17.96 -6.67 19.38
N ALA A 98 18.47 -7.75 18.76
CA ALA A 98 18.11 -8.10 17.38
C ALA A 98 16.59 -8.29 17.21
N HIS A 99 15.94 -8.98 18.15
CA HIS A 99 14.49 -9.16 18.15
C HIS A 99 13.71 -7.86 18.34
N ILE A 100 14.22 -6.86 19.08
CA ILE A 100 13.65 -5.50 19.09
C ILE A 100 13.70 -4.90 17.68
N PHE A 101 14.86 -4.91 17.01
CA PHE A 101 15.01 -4.31 15.68
C PHE A 101 14.16 -5.01 14.62
N TRP A 102 14.06 -6.34 14.67
CA TRP A 102 13.15 -7.10 13.82
C TRP A 102 11.67 -6.73 14.05
N LEU A 103 11.21 -6.68 15.31
CA LEU A 103 9.83 -6.30 15.64
C LEU A 103 9.53 -4.83 15.31
N LEU A 104 10.51 -3.93 15.39
CA LEU A 104 10.39 -2.53 14.90
C LEU A 104 10.22 -2.48 13.38
N GLY A 105 11.01 -3.25 12.63
CA GLY A 105 10.86 -3.38 11.18
C GLY A 105 9.49 -3.93 10.78
N GLU A 106 8.97 -4.89 11.56
CA GLU A 106 7.60 -5.40 11.41
C GLU A 106 6.54 -4.31 11.65
N ILE A 107 6.59 -3.59 12.79
CA ILE A 107 5.67 -2.47 13.11
C ILE A 107 5.65 -1.41 12.00
N ILE A 108 6.83 -1.06 11.46
CA ILE A 108 6.96 -0.10 10.35
C ILE A 108 6.31 -0.65 9.07
N GLY A 109 6.48 -1.95 8.80
CA GLY A 109 5.79 -2.62 7.69
C GLY A 109 4.27 -2.61 7.85
N ASP A 110 3.76 -2.76 9.07
CA ASP A 110 2.31 -2.80 9.35
C ASP A 110 1.61 -1.45 9.16
N TRP A 111 2.35 -0.33 9.14
CA TRP A 111 1.81 0.99 8.78
C TRP A 111 1.48 1.11 7.29
N TYR A 112 2.05 0.24 6.44
CA TYR A 112 1.81 0.30 5.01
C TYR A 112 0.35 0.02 4.64
N PRO A 113 -0.32 -1.09 5.08
CA PRO A 113 -1.75 -1.29 4.80
C PRO A 113 -2.64 -0.16 5.31
N LEU A 114 -2.32 0.43 6.46
CA LEU A 114 -3.01 1.58 7.04
C LEU A 114 -2.94 2.82 6.12
N ILE A 115 -1.73 3.20 5.69
CA ILE A 115 -1.53 4.34 4.78
C ILE A 115 -2.18 4.08 3.42
N ARG A 116 -2.05 2.86 2.89
CA ARG A 116 -2.69 2.49 1.62
C ARG A 116 -4.22 2.54 1.72
N THR A 117 -4.79 2.11 2.84
CA THR A 117 -6.23 2.18 3.10
C THR A 117 -6.71 3.63 3.25
N LYS A 118 -5.96 4.47 3.98
CA LYS A 118 -6.22 5.92 4.10
C LYS A 118 -6.26 6.62 2.75
N ALA A 119 -5.38 6.25 1.81
CA ALA A 119 -5.34 6.82 0.46
C ALA A 119 -6.51 6.38 -0.45
N VAL A 120 -7.21 5.28 -0.13
CA VAL A 120 -8.29 4.72 -0.95
C VAL A 120 -9.68 4.96 -0.35
N THR A 121 -9.80 4.97 0.98
CA THR A 121 -11.07 5.06 1.72
C THR A 121 -11.36 6.49 2.18
N LEU A 122 -12.48 7.05 1.71
CA LEU A 122 -13.00 8.35 2.17
C LEU A 122 -13.83 8.26 3.48
N ASN A 123 -14.29 7.06 3.86
CA ASN A 123 -15.11 6.86 5.06
C ASN A 123 -14.23 6.92 6.33
N LYS A 124 -14.34 8.02 7.07
CA LYS A 124 -13.59 8.29 8.30
C LYS A 124 -13.88 7.30 9.44
N GLU A 125 -15.09 6.75 9.53
CA GLU A 125 -15.48 5.82 10.60
C GLU A 125 -14.83 4.45 10.41
N LYS A 126 -14.88 3.91 9.19
CA LYS A 126 -14.22 2.65 8.85
C LYS A 126 -12.70 2.79 8.98
N LEU A 127 -12.15 3.95 8.64
CA LEU A 127 -10.73 4.24 8.85
C LEU A 127 -10.35 4.29 10.34
N LYS A 128 -11.19 4.84 11.24
CA LYS A 128 -10.95 4.78 12.70
C LYS A 128 -10.79 3.34 13.19
N PHE A 129 -11.62 2.41 12.72
CA PHE A 129 -11.52 1.00 13.11
C PHE A 129 -10.18 0.38 12.69
N VAL A 130 -9.71 0.67 11.47
CA VAL A 130 -8.38 0.24 10.97
C VAL A 130 -7.22 0.84 11.79
N TYR A 131 -7.34 2.10 12.23
CA TYR A 131 -6.37 2.69 13.16
C TYR A 131 -6.34 1.97 14.50
N THR A 132 -7.50 1.69 15.10
CA THR A 132 -7.58 1.00 16.42
C THR A 132 -6.99 -0.40 16.37
N THR A 133 -7.30 -1.20 15.34
CA THR A 133 -6.73 -2.55 15.18
C THR A 133 -5.23 -2.53 14.87
N CYS A 134 -4.75 -1.57 14.07
CA CYS A 134 -3.32 -1.37 13.83
C CYS A 134 -2.56 -1.03 15.12
N ILE A 135 -3.09 -0.12 15.94
CA ILE A 135 -2.50 0.23 17.24
C ILE A 135 -2.48 -1.00 18.16
N LEU A 136 -3.60 -1.74 18.26
CA LEU A 136 -3.67 -2.95 19.07
C LEU A 136 -2.66 -4.01 18.62
N HIS A 137 -2.51 -4.25 17.32
CA HIS A 137 -1.52 -5.19 16.77
C HIS A 137 -0.09 -4.77 17.10
N ASN A 138 0.25 -3.49 16.92
CA ASN A 138 1.57 -2.96 17.25
C ASN A 138 1.87 -3.02 18.76
N LEU A 139 0.88 -2.82 19.64
CA LEU A 139 1.04 -2.99 21.08
C LEU A 139 1.40 -4.44 21.46
N VAL A 140 0.83 -5.44 20.79
CA VAL A 140 1.23 -6.85 21.00
C VAL A 140 2.69 -7.09 20.58
N LYS A 141 3.18 -6.44 19.51
CA LYS A 141 4.59 -6.50 19.14
C LYS A 141 5.51 -5.85 20.17
N VAL A 142 5.10 -4.73 20.78
CA VAL A 142 5.83 -4.11 21.92
C VAL A 142 5.85 -5.03 23.14
N ILE A 143 4.75 -5.74 23.45
CA ILE A 143 4.75 -6.78 24.49
C ILE A 143 5.75 -7.90 24.14
N GLY A 144 5.81 -8.31 22.87
CA GLY A 144 6.81 -9.27 22.38
C GLY A 144 8.27 -8.81 22.56
N MET A 145 8.56 -7.52 22.39
CA MET A 145 9.88 -6.96 22.71
C MET A 145 10.19 -7.11 24.21
N TYR A 146 9.22 -6.81 25.08
CA TYR A 146 9.35 -6.92 26.53
C TYR A 146 9.56 -8.38 27.01
N CYS A 147 8.95 -9.36 26.34
CA CYS A 147 9.11 -10.79 26.69
C CYS A 147 10.58 -11.27 26.73
N TYR A 148 11.47 -10.68 25.91
CA TYR A 148 12.91 -11.02 25.94
C TYR A 148 13.64 -10.57 27.22
N PHE A 149 13.07 -9.61 27.96
CA PHE A 149 13.66 -9.01 29.17
C PHE A 149 12.91 -9.39 30.45
N MET A 150 11.75 -10.05 30.36
CA MET A 150 10.89 -10.41 31.50
C MET A 150 11.60 -11.26 32.57
N LYS A 151 12.63 -12.02 32.18
CA LYS A 151 13.55 -12.70 33.09
C LYS A 151 14.95 -12.12 32.94
N PHE A 152 15.38 -11.33 33.91
CA PHE A 152 16.74 -10.79 33.98
C PHE A 152 17.36 -11.09 35.36
N PRO A 153 18.47 -11.85 35.44
CA PRO A 153 19.11 -12.63 34.37
C PRO A 153 18.32 -13.91 34.01
N ILE A 154 18.41 -14.34 32.75
CA ILE A 154 17.90 -15.63 32.28
C ILE A 154 18.97 -16.70 32.55
N ASP A 155 18.58 -17.80 33.18
CA ASP A 155 19.47 -18.93 33.34
C ASP A 155 19.42 -19.81 32.08
N LEU A 156 20.57 -19.93 31.41
CA LEU A 156 20.75 -20.70 30.18
C LEU A 156 21.46 -22.03 30.43
N ARG A 157 21.83 -22.35 31.68
CA ARG A 157 22.51 -23.60 32.02
C ARG A 157 21.61 -24.81 31.75
N HIS A 158 22.18 -25.91 31.26
CA HIS A 158 21.44 -27.16 31.10
C HIS A 158 21.04 -27.78 32.46
N MET A 159 21.92 -27.71 33.45
CA MET A 159 21.76 -28.32 34.77
C MET A 159 22.13 -27.32 35.88
N ASP A 160 21.53 -27.48 37.05
CA ASP A 160 21.92 -26.78 38.26
C ASP A 160 23.17 -27.42 38.90
N GLU A 161 23.66 -26.83 39.99
CA GLU A 161 24.82 -27.34 40.74
C GLU A 161 24.59 -28.73 41.37
N ASN A 162 23.35 -29.22 41.39
CA ASN A 162 22.93 -30.53 41.91
C ASN A 162 22.62 -31.54 40.78
N GLY A 163 22.76 -31.16 39.50
CA GLY A 163 22.43 -32.00 38.34
C GLY A 163 20.95 -31.99 37.91
N ASN A 164 20.08 -31.16 38.52
CA ASN A 164 18.69 -31.01 38.13
C ASN A 164 18.54 -30.16 36.86
N LEU A 165 17.56 -30.47 36.01
CA LEU A 165 17.27 -29.70 34.80
C LEU A 165 16.63 -28.34 35.11
N LEU A 166 17.17 -27.27 34.55
CA LEU A 166 16.63 -25.92 34.74
C LEU A 166 15.46 -25.62 33.80
N HIS A 167 14.36 -25.14 34.39
CA HIS A 167 13.12 -24.81 33.70
C HIS A 167 13.06 -23.34 33.20
N GLY A 168 14.20 -22.64 33.22
CA GLY A 168 14.32 -21.21 32.93
C GLY A 168 13.82 -20.85 31.53
N ILE A 169 14.33 -21.58 30.53
CA ILE A 169 14.05 -21.41 29.10
C ILE A 169 12.63 -21.86 28.74
N THR A 170 12.16 -22.98 29.27
CA THR A 170 10.80 -23.51 28.99
C THR A 170 9.71 -22.47 29.28
N GLN A 171 9.81 -21.79 30.43
CA GLN A 171 8.87 -20.71 30.78
C GLN A 171 9.00 -19.49 29.85
N TYR A 172 10.21 -19.20 29.34
CA TYR A 172 10.41 -18.17 28.31
C TYR A 172 9.76 -18.58 26.99
N SER A 173 10.00 -19.80 26.48
CA SER A 173 9.42 -20.29 25.22
C SER A 173 7.89 -20.27 25.28
N ILE A 174 7.27 -20.68 26.40
CA ILE A 174 5.81 -20.59 26.57
C ILE A 174 5.31 -19.14 26.49
N ALA A 175 5.98 -18.19 27.16
CA ALA A 175 5.61 -16.77 27.11
C ALA A 175 5.80 -16.16 25.71
N TRP A 176 6.91 -16.47 25.05
CA TRP A 176 7.21 -16.05 23.67
C TRP A 176 6.17 -16.59 22.69
N TRP A 177 5.93 -17.90 22.66
CA TRP A 177 4.99 -18.52 21.73
C TRP A 177 3.53 -18.15 21.99
N SER A 178 3.15 -17.94 23.25
CA SER A 178 1.84 -17.34 23.59
C SER A 178 1.71 -15.93 23.00
N THR A 179 2.78 -15.13 23.06
CA THR A 179 2.79 -13.78 22.49
C THR A 179 2.79 -13.82 20.96
N VAL A 180 3.52 -14.74 20.31
CA VAL A 180 3.46 -14.98 18.86
C VAL A 180 2.05 -15.38 18.42
N SER A 181 1.36 -16.23 19.18
CA SER A 181 -0.05 -16.56 18.92
C SER A 181 -0.95 -15.32 19.00
N LEU A 182 -0.77 -14.48 20.02
CA LEU A 182 -1.48 -13.21 20.15
C LEU A 182 -1.16 -12.20 19.03
N MET A 183 0.10 -12.18 18.54
CA MET A 183 0.48 -11.41 17.34
C MET A 183 -0.28 -11.90 16.11
N GLN A 184 -0.38 -13.22 15.91
CA GLN A 184 -1.08 -13.80 14.77
C GLN A 184 -2.60 -13.51 14.80
N ILE A 185 -3.22 -13.62 15.98
CA ILE A 185 -4.65 -13.29 16.17
C ILE A 185 -4.90 -11.80 15.91
N SER A 186 -4.07 -10.91 16.47
CA SER A 186 -4.22 -9.46 16.26
C SER A 186 -3.91 -9.05 14.81
N SER A 187 -2.98 -9.72 14.13
CA SER A 187 -2.71 -9.54 12.70
C SER A 187 -3.93 -9.87 11.85
N LEU A 188 -4.58 -11.01 12.11
CA LEU A 188 -5.79 -11.42 11.40
C LEU A 188 -6.97 -10.45 11.65
N LEU A 189 -7.12 -9.93 12.86
CA LEU A 189 -8.11 -8.89 13.17
C LEU A 189 -7.81 -7.56 12.43
N TYR A 190 -6.53 -7.21 12.30
CA TYR A 190 -6.10 -6.05 11.52
C TYR A 190 -6.38 -6.23 10.02
N ASP A 191 -5.99 -7.36 9.42
CA ASP A 191 -6.31 -7.68 8.01
C ASP A 191 -7.83 -7.69 7.74
N LEU A 192 -8.64 -8.24 8.64
CA LEU A 192 -10.11 -8.19 8.54
C LEU A 192 -10.64 -6.75 8.59
N SER A 193 -10.06 -5.88 9.43
CA SER A 193 -10.45 -4.46 9.49
C SER A 193 -10.11 -3.71 8.19
N VAL A 194 -8.94 -3.98 7.61
CA VAL A 194 -8.48 -3.41 6.34
C VAL A 194 -9.39 -3.85 5.20
N ILE A 195 -9.70 -5.16 5.10
CA ILE A 195 -10.64 -5.66 4.09
C ILE A 195 -12.03 -5.06 4.30
N SER A 196 -12.54 -4.93 5.52
CA SER A 196 -13.86 -4.33 5.79
C SER A 196 -13.95 -2.87 5.30
N ALA A 197 -12.90 -2.08 5.55
CA ALA A 197 -12.79 -0.71 5.06
C ALA A 197 -12.75 -0.66 3.52
N LEU A 198 -11.86 -1.45 2.90
CA LEU A 198 -11.68 -1.46 1.44
C LEU A 198 -12.89 -2.01 0.69
N LYS A 199 -13.46 -3.15 1.13
CA LYS A 199 -14.64 -3.82 0.52
C LYS A 199 -15.81 -2.87 0.26
N THR A 200 -16.00 -1.89 1.14
CA THR A 200 -17.03 -0.84 0.99
C THR A 200 -16.75 0.08 -0.20
N CYS A 201 -15.49 0.49 -0.42
CA CYS A 201 -15.09 1.29 -1.57
C CYS A 201 -15.01 0.45 -2.86
N LEU A 202 -14.59 -0.81 -2.73
CA LEU A 202 -14.38 -1.72 -3.85
C LEU A 202 -15.68 -2.22 -4.46
N PHE A 203 -16.71 -2.58 -3.66
CA PHE A 203 -17.97 -3.03 -4.23
C PHE A 203 -18.68 -1.95 -5.05
N ASN A 204 -18.72 -0.71 -4.56
CA ASN A 204 -19.26 0.43 -5.31
C ASN A 204 -18.54 0.58 -6.67
N LYS A 205 -17.21 0.39 -6.70
CA LYS A 205 -16.42 0.41 -7.95
C LYS A 205 -16.63 -0.83 -8.81
N ILE A 206 -16.77 -2.02 -8.23
CA ILE A 206 -17.00 -3.27 -8.99
C ILE A 206 -18.37 -3.24 -9.67
N GLU A 207 -19.38 -2.65 -9.02
CA GLU A 207 -20.69 -2.40 -9.62
C GLU A 207 -20.60 -1.39 -10.78
N GLU A 208 -19.83 -0.31 -10.60
CA GLU A 208 -19.48 0.65 -11.66
C GLU A 208 -18.65 0.02 -12.81
N TYR A 209 -17.83 -1.01 -12.55
CA TYR A 209 -17.07 -1.73 -13.58
C TYR A 209 -17.87 -2.80 -14.32
N LYS A 210 -18.91 -3.40 -13.70
CA LYS A 210 -19.74 -4.44 -14.36
C LYS A 210 -20.45 -3.93 -15.61
N THR A 211 -20.71 -2.63 -15.71
CA THR A 211 -21.28 -1.98 -16.90
C THR A 211 -20.24 -1.75 -18.02
N PHE A 212 -18.94 -1.83 -17.73
CA PHE A 212 -17.85 -1.66 -18.71
C PHE A 212 -17.20 -3.02 -19.07
N ILE A 213 -17.80 -3.72 -20.03
CA ILE A 213 -17.45 -5.10 -20.45
C ILE A 213 -15.99 -5.30 -20.94
N LYS A 214 -15.23 -4.22 -21.21
CA LYS A 214 -13.81 -4.31 -21.62
C LYS A 214 -12.87 -4.48 -20.43
N ASN A 215 -12.80 -5.71 -19.91
CA ASN A 215 -11.80 -6.15 -18.93
C ASN A 215 -10.36 -5.92 -19.44
N THR A 216 -9.76 -4.79 -19.09
CA THR A 216 -8.38 -4.49 -19.46
C THR A 216 -7.43 -5.21 -18.49
N PHE A 217 -6.22 -5.55 -18.92
CA PHE A 217 -5.16 -6.04 -18.03
C PHE A 217 -4.96 -5.13 -16.80
N LEU A 218 -5.19 -3.82 -17.00
CA LEU A 218 -5.18 -2.75 -16.00
C LEU A 218 -6.17 -3.01 -14.84
N ASP A 219 -7.40 -3.42 -15.15
CA ASP A 219 -8.44 -3.67 -14.14
C ASP A 219 -8.08 -4.91 -13.31
N LYS A 220 -7.60 -5.96 -13.97
CA LYS A 220 -6.99 -7.15 -13.32
C LYS A 220 -5.78 -6.78 -12.46
N PHE A 221 -5.07 -5.71 -12.79
CA PHE A 221 -3.87 -5.27 -12.08
C PHE A 221 -4.17 -4.40 -10.85
N LYS A 222 -5.22 -3.56 -10.92
CA LYS A 222 -5.81 -2.92 -9.74
C LYS A 222 -6.26 -3.98 -8.74
N GLN A 223 -6.90 -5.04 -9.26
CA GLN A 223 -7.21 -6.26 -8.51
C GLN A 223 -5.96 -6.90 -7.88
N ILE A 224 -4.77 -6.89 -8.51
CA ILE A 224 -3.53 -7.40 -7.89
C ILE A 224 -3.13 -6.66 -6.61
N SER A 225 -3.29 -5.33 -6.55
CA SER A 225 -3.00 -4.55 -5.33
C SER A 225 -3.93 -4.89 -4.15
N GLU A 226 -5.15 -5.33 -4.47
CA GLU A 226 -6.17 -5.80 -3.53
C GLU A 226 -5.95 -7.29 -3.18
N PHE A 227 -5.57 -8.10 -4.17
CA PHE A 227 -5.26 -9.53 -4.01
C PHE A 227 -4.13 -9.77 -3.02
N ARG A 228 -3.15 -8.86 -2.84
CA ARG A 228 -2.17 -9.00 -1.75
C ARG A 228 -2.85 -9.22 -0.40
N ILE A 229 -3.85 -8.40 -0.06
CA ILE A 229 -4.48 -8.41 1.26
C ILE A 229 -5.32 -9.69 1.42
N PHE A 230 -5.88 -10.18 0.31
CA PHE A 230 -6.51 -11.50 0.26
C PHE A 230 -5.51 -12.64 0.44
N PHE A 231 -4.34 -12.59 -0.20
CA PHE A 231 -3.27 -13.59 -0.02
C PHE A 231 -2.69 -13.55 1.40
N SER A 232 -2.36 -12.38 1.96
CA SER A 232 -1.85 -12.26 3.33
C SER A 232 -2.83 -12.83 4.35
N MET A 233 -4.13 -12.62 4.12
CA MET A 233 -5.20 -13.22 4.93
C MET A 233 -5.26 -14.74 4.76
N ILE A 234 -5.15 -15.29 3.53
CA ILE A 234 -5.10 -16.74 3.31
C ILE A 234 -3.92 -17.37 4.06
N PHE A 235 -2.70 -16.82 3.90
CA PHE A 235 -1.52 -17.32 4.62
C PHE A 235 -1.67 -17.18 6.13
N SER A 236 -2.27 -16.08 6.62
CA SER A 236 -2.51 -15.87 8.04
C SER A 236 -3.54 -16.83 8.64
N ILE A 237 -4.63 -17.13 7.92
CA ILE A 237 -5.64 -18.13 8.31
C ILE A 237 -5.05 -19.54 8.25
N ALA A 238 -4.26 -19.85 7.22
CA ALA A 238 -3.61 -21.16 7.08
C ALA A 238 -2.55 -21.40 8.17
N PHE A 239 -1.80 -20.37 8.56
CA PHE A 239 -0.73 -20.47 9.57
C PHE A 239 -1.25 -20.52 11.02
N LEU A 240 -2.33 -19.80 11.34
CA LEU A 240 -2.92 -19.73 12.68
C LEU A 240 -3.14 -21.10 13.36
N PRO A 241 -3.74 -22.15 12.74
CA PRO A 241 -3.95 -23.43 13.39
C PRO A 241 -2.63 -24.15 13.74
N PHE A 242 -1.55 -23.96 12.98
CA PHE A 242 -0.25 -24.53 13.33
C PHE A 242 0.32 -23.89 14.60
N VAL A 243 0.26 -22.56 14.70
CA VAL A 243 0.73 -21.83 15.89
C VAL A 243 -0.10 -22.20 17.14
N ILE A 244 -1.43 -22.26 17.02
CA ILE A 244 -2.30 -22.63 18.14
C ILE A 244 -2.01 -24.07 18.60
N THR A 245 -1.92 -25.02 17.65
CA THR A 245 -1.61 -26.43 17.97
C THR A 245 -0.26 -26.56 18.67
N PHE A 246 0.74 -25.78 18.23
CA PHE A 246 2.06 -25.77 18.85
C PHE A 246 2.05 -25.19 20.27
N VAL A 247 1.37 -24.07 20.51
CA VAL A 247 1.22 -23.51 21.87
C VAL A 247 0.52 -24.51 22.80
N ILE A 248 -0.53 -25.19 22.32
CA ILE A 248 -1.21 -26.25 23.09
C ILE A 248 -0.26 -27.42 23.40
N TYR A 249 0.58 -27.81 22.44
CA TYR A 249 1.61 -28.84 22.64
C TYR A 249 2.61 -28.43 23.73
N LEU A 250 3.19 -27.22 23.65
CA LEU A 250 4.13 -26.71 24.66
C LEU A 250 3.52 -26.64 26.07
N LEU A 251 2.27 -26.21 26.19
CA LEU A 251 1.52 -26.18 27.46
C LEU A 251 1.23 -27.59 28.01
N SER A 252 0.92 -28.54 27.12
CA SER A 252 0.68 -29.95 27.47
C SER A 252 1.96 -30.63 27.96
N GLU A 253 3.10 -30.35 27.31
CA GLU A 253 4.41 -30.85 27.71
C GLU A 253 4.87 -30.24 29.04
N PHE A 254 4.72 -28.91 29.21
CA PHE A 254 5.01 -28.22 30.47
C PHE A 254 4.24 -28.80 31.66
N LYS A 255 3.00 -29.27 31.45
CA LYS A 255 2.21 -29.94 32.50
C LYS A 255 2.67 -31.37 32.82
N LYS A 256 3.44 -32.02 31.94
CA LYS A 256 3.86 -33.43 32.09
C LYS A 256 5.20 -33.63 32.79
N ASN A 257 5.98 -32.57 33.05
CA ASN A 257 7.21 -32.50 33.85
C ASN A 257 8.39 -33.45 33.55
N ASN A 258 8.24 -34.55 32.79
CA ASN A 258 9.13 -35.71 32.98
C ASN A 258 10.22 -36.00 31.94
N THR A 259 10.30 -35.33 30.79
CA THR A 259 11.46 -35.46 29.86
C THR A 259 11.62 -34.22 28.98
N LEU A 260 12.74 -33.52 29.10
CA LEU A 260 12.95 -32.18 28.51
C LEU A 260 13.76 -32.27 27.20
N GLN A 261 13.16 -32.80 26.12
CA GLN A 261 13.80 -32.91 24.79
C GLN A 261 13.55 -31.66 23.92
N TYR A 262 13.58 -30.49 24.57
CA TYR A 262 12.77 -29.31 24.23
C TYR A 262 13.34 -28.36 23.15
N ALA A 263 14.53 -28.62 22.61
CA ALA A 263 15.29 -27.60 21.86
C ALA A 263 15.13 -27.62 20.33
N SER A 264 14.63 -28.71 19.74
CA SER A 264 14.68 -28.90 18.27
C SER A 264 13.46 -28.36 17.51
N SER A 265 12.28 -28.29 18.14
CA SER A 265 11.02 -27.91 17.47
C SER A 265 10.86 -26.40 17.26
N ASP A 266 11.31 -25.58 18.22
CA ASP A 266 11.21 -24.11 18.19
C ASP A 266 11.77 -23.51 16.87
N THR A 267 12.90 -24.01 16.39
CA THR A 267 13.58 -23.48 15.20
C THR A 267 12.74 -23.65 13.92
N SER A 268 12.15 -24.83 13.72
CA SER A 268 11.37 -25.15 12.51
C SER A 268 10.09 -24.31 12.40
N ILE A 269 9.47 -23.99 13.54
CA ILE A 269 8.23 -23.21 13.57
C ILE A 269 8.52 -21.72 13.47
N GLU A 270 9.66 -21.26 14.01
CA GLU A 270 10.15 -19.90 13.78
C GLU A 270 10.51 -19.68 12.30
N GLN A 271 11.14 -20.66 11.63
CA GLN A 271 11.35 -20.62 10.18
C GLN A 271 10.03 -20.52 9.41
N LEU A 272 9.00 -21.31 9.78
CA LEU A 272 7.68 -21.22 9.16
C LEU A 272 7.02 -19.84 9.37
N ARG A 273 7.14 -19.26 10.58
CA ARG A 273 6.70 -17.88 10.88
C ARG A 273 7.41 -16.88 9.98
N GLN A 274 8.73 -17.00 9.84
CA GLN A 274 9.53 -16.13 8.99
C GLN A 274 9.15 -16.25 7.52
N VAL A 275 8.82 -17.43 6.99
CA VAL A 275 8.32 -17.59 5.62
C VAL A 275 7.00 -16.83 5.40
N VAL A 276 6.04 -16.93 6.33
CA VAL A 276 4.76 -16.21 6.24
C VAL A 276 4.95 -14.68 6.30
N LEU A 277 5.77 -14.20 7.23
CA LEU A 277 6.12 -12.78 7.33
C LEU A 277 6.85 -12.28 6.08
N ASN A 278 7.85 -13.04 5.60
CA ASN A 278 8.63 -12.69 4.41
C ASN A 278 7.77 -12.65 3.16
N PHE A 279 6.79 -13.54 3.02
CA PHE A 279 5.82 -13.49 1.93
C PHE A 279 4.98 -12.21 1.99
N ASN A 280 4.40 -11.89 3.16
CA ASN A 280 3.57 -10.69 3.35
C ASN A 280 4.35 -9.40 3.04
N TYR A 281 5.56 -9.27 3.56
CA TYR A 281 6.40 -8.10 3.28
C TYR A 281 6.94 -8.09 1.85
N THR A 282 7.24 -9.23 1.21
CA THR A 282 7.63 -9.25 -0.22
C THR A 282 6.50 -8.72 -1.12
N LEU A 283 5.23 -9.05 -0.83
CA LEU A 283 4.08 -8.48 -1.54
C LEU A 283 3.93 -6.96 -1.34
N MET A 284 4.45 -6.40 -0.25
CA MET A 284 4.51 -4.95 0.01
C MET A 284 5.41 -4.23 -1.02
N TYR A 285 6.59 -4.80 -1.30
CA TYR A 285 7.54 -4.30 -2.30
C TYR A 285 7.00 -4.47 -3.72
N ILE A 286 6.45 -5.65 -4.03
CA ILE A 286 5.86 -5.95 -5.34
C ILE A 286 4.77 -4.92 -5.67
N ASP A 287 3.81 -4.68 -4.78
CA ASP A 287 2.72 -3.70 -5.02
C ASP A 287 3.24 -2.28 -5.32
N GLN A 288 4.36 -1.84 -4.74
CA GLN A 288 4.93 -0.53 -5.06
C GLN A 288 5.63 -0.48 -6.42
N ALA A 289 6.39 -1.53 -6.78
CA ALA A 289 6.96 -1.64 -8.12
C ALA A 289 5.86 -1.70 -9.19
N LEU A 290 4.78 -2.45 -8.91
CA LEU A 290 3.60 -2.56 -9.74
C LEU A 290 2.84 -1.22 -9.87
N LEU A 291 2.56 -0.54 -8.76
CA LEU A 291 1.87 0.75 -8.76
C LEU A 291 2.61 1.81 -9.59
N LEU A 292 3.95 1.88 -9.50
CA LEU A 292 4.71 2.83 -10.30
C LEU A 292 4.68 2.48 -11.80
N TYR A 293 4.86 1.20 -12.14
CA TYR A 293 4.78 0.74 -13.53
C TYR A 293 3.45 1.16 -14.17
N PHE A 294 2.36 1.05 -13.41
CA PHE A 294 1.05 1.51 -13.84
C PHE A 294 0.98 3.03 -14.07
N ILE A 295 1.43 3.85 -13.11
CA ILE A 295 1.44 5.32 -13.23
C ILE A 295 2.25 5.79 -14.45
N ARG A 296 3.39 5.15 -14.73
CA ARG A 296 4.21 5.46 -15.92
C ARG A 296 3.48 5.14 -17.22
N LYS A 297 2.79 4.00 -17.28
CA LYS A 297 2.02 3.59 -18.47
C LYS A 297 0.83 4.51 -18.76
N THR A 298 0.19 5.10 -17.76
CA THR A 298 -0.89 6.07 -17.96
C THR A 298 -0.39 7.48 -18.28
N ASN A 299 0.80 7.85 -17.79
CA ASN A 299 1.35 9.20 -17.97
C ASN A 299 2.16 9.38 -19.26
N HIS A 300 2.51 8.30 -19.97
CA HIS A 300 2.69 8.44 -21.41
C HIS A 300 1.30 8.72 -22.01
N PRO A 301 1.00 9.93 -22.50
CA PRO A 301 -0.07 10.02 -23.48
C PRO A 301 0.30 9.00 -24.55
N SER A 302 -0.67 8.18 -24.96
CA SER A 302 -0.53 7.52 -26.26
C SER A 302 -0.14 8.64 -27.21
N GLU A 303 1.04 8.50 -27.82
CA GLU A 303 1.33 9.15 -29.07
C GLU A 303 0.23 8.63 -29.99
N LYS A 304 -0.90 9.34 -29.98
CA LYS A 304 -1.85 9.32 -31.08
C LYS A 304 -0.94 9.65 -32.21
N ASN A 305 -0.64 8.64 -33.03
CA ASN A 305 0.07 8.83 -34.27
C ASN A 305 -0.53 10.10 -34.85
N LEU A 306 0.25 11.19 -34.89
CA LEU A 306 -0.03 12.22 -35.85
C LEU A 306 0.20 11.47 -37.15
N SER A 307 -0.87 10.85 -37.64
CA SER A 307 -1.10 10.67 -39.05
C SER A 307 -1.03 12.09 -39.58
N PHE A 308 0.21 12.50 -39.85
CA PHE A 308 0.55 13.67 -40.60
C PHE A 308 -0.02 13.34 -41.97
N SER A 309 -1.32 13.62 -42.11
CA SER A 309 -2.02 13.57 -43.36
C SER A 309 -1.28 14.61 -44.17
N LEU A 310 -0.32 14.11 -44.94
CA LEU A 310 0.52 14.88 -45.82
C LEU A 310 -0.43 15.30 -46.94
N GLN A 311 -1.26 16.29 -46.62
CA GLN A 311 -2.08 17.04 -47.55
C GLN A 311 -1.08 17.62 -48.51
N LYS A 312 -0.85 16.89 -49.61
CA LYS A 312 -0.16 17.43 -50.77
C LYS A 312 -0.83 18.76 -51.04
N PRO A 313 -0.10 19.89 -50.96
CA PRO A 313 -0.71 21.17 -51.26
C PRO A 313 -1.28 21.06 -52.67
N PRO A 314 -2.55 21.46 -52.91
CA PRO A 314 -3.04 21.57 -54.27
C PRO A 314 -2.18 22.63 -54.95
N SER A 315 -1.30 22.17 -55.84
CA SER A 315 -0.41 23.03 -56.60
C SER A 315 -1.25 23.84 -57.58
N ASN A 316 -1.67 25.05 -57.19
CA ASN A 316 -2.04 26.12 -58.10
C ASN A 316 -2.04 27.49 -57.40
N ASN A 317 -1.09 28.32 -57.80
CA ASN A 317 -1.23 29.76 -58.07
C ASN A 317 -2.13 30.59 -57.14
N SER A 318 -1.53 31.28 -56.17
CA SER A 318 -1.13 32.68 -56.38
C SER A 318 -0.63 33.31 -55.06
N ILE A 319 0.47 34.06 -55.14
CA ILE A 319 0.99 34.83 -54.01
C ILE A 319 0.21 36.14 -53.95
N GLN A 320 -0.71 36.27 -52.99
CA GLN A 320 -1.22 37.56 -52.56
C GLN A 320 -0.75 37.86 -51.15
N PHE A 321 0.18 38.82 -51.04
CA PHE A 321 0.50 39.49 -49.79
C PHE A 321 -0.75 40.24 -49.31
N LEU A 322 -1.34 39.81 -48.19
CA LEU A 322 -2.38 40.57 -47.51
C LEU A 322 -1.78 41.32 -46.33
N ASN A 323 -1.72 42.64 -46.47
CA ASN A 323 -1.29 43.55 -45.42
C ASN A 323 -2.24 43.46 -44.21
N TYR A 324 -1.66 43.39 -43.01
CA TYR A 324 -2.39 43.57 -41.76
C TYR A 324 -2.84 45.04 -41.63
N SER A 325 -4.05 45.36 -42.09
CA SER A 325 -4.71 46.62 -41.74
C SER A 325 -5.41 46.49 -40.38
N LYS A 326 -5.27 47.53 -39.56
CA LYS A 326 -5.65 47.50 -38.15
C LYS A 326 -7.17 47.67 -37.97
N ILE A 327 -7.78 46.61 -37.42
CA ILE A 327 -9.15 46.47 -36.88
C ILE A 327 -9.58 47.48 -35.79
N ASP A 328 -9.48 48.80 -35.99
CA ASP A 328 -9.96 49.78 -35.00
C ASP A 328 -11.51 49.75 -34.91
N PHE A 329 -12.04 49.18 -33.83
CA PHE A 329 -13.48 49.07 -33.55
C PHE A 329 -14.06 50.44 -33.09
N THR A 330 -14.51 51.26 -34.03
CA THR A 330 -15.36 52.41 -33.71
C THR A 330 -16.81 51.97 -33.48
N ASN A 331 -17.21 52.03 -32.22
CA ASN A 331 -18.58 51.80 -31.75
C ASN A 331 -19.52 52.85 -32.38
N ASN A 332 -20.53 52.43 -33.14
CA ASN A 332 -21.53 53.36 -33.68
C ASN A 332 -22.95 52.80 -33.55
N ASN A 333 -23.75 53.52 -32.75
CA ASN A 333 -25.19 53.30 -32.62
C ASN A 333 -25.90 53.79 -33.89
N SER A 334 -26.67 52.93 -34.55
CA SER A 334 -27.70 53.38 -35.48
C SER A 334 -28.88 52.40 -35.50
N ASN A 335 -30.02 52.86 -35.00
CA ASN A 335 -31.32 52.21 -35.19
C ASN A 335 -31.67 52.17 -36.68
N THR A 336 -32.15 51.04 -37.18
CA THR A 336 -33.04 51.00 -38.35
C THR A 336 -33.99 49.82 -38.27
N ASN A 337 -35.29 50.09 -38.43
CA ASN A 337 -36.36 49.10 -38.44
C ASN A 337 -36.64 48.57 -39.86
N ASN A 338 -37.33 47.43 -39.89
CA ASN A 338 -38.30 46.99 -40.90
C ASN A 338 -37.88 46.36 -42.24
N SER A 339 -38.84 45.54 -42.73
CA SER A 339 -39.00 44.88 -44.02
C SER A 339 -38.08 43.68 -44.31
N ILE A 340 -38.55 42.45 -44.51
CA ILE A 340 -39.60 41.87 -45.40
C ILE A 340 -39.04 41.40 -46.76
N SER A 341 -39.32 40.12 -47.03
CA SER A 341 -39.49 39.44 -48.33
C SER A 341 -38.35 38.60 -48.96
N GLN A 342 -38.83 37.55 -49.65
CA GLN A 342 -38.27 36.89 -50.84
C GLN A 342 -37.05 35.95 -50.70
N MET A 343 -37.35 34.76 -50.15
CA MET A 343 -37.50 33.53 -50.96
C MET A 343 -36.87 33.53 -52.37
N SER A 344 -35.88 32.66 -52.59
CA SER A 344 -35.61 32.08 -53.91
C SER A 344 -35.42 30.57 -53.79
N LYS A 345 -36.16 29.82 -54.64
CA LYS A 345 -36.02 28.36 -54.79
C LYS A 345 -34.76 28.07 -55.61
N ASN A 346 -34.20 26.86 -55.44
CA ASN A 346 -33.81 26.08 -56.61
C ASN A 346 -33.99 24.58 -56.36
N ILE A 347 -34.54 23.90 -57.37
CA ILE A 347 -34.92 22.48 -57.37
C ILE A 347 -34.36 21.85 -58.64
N TYR A 348 -33.45 20.88 -58.51
CA TYR A 348 -33.16 19.79 -59.46
C TYR A 348 -32.33 18.74 -58.68
N GLY A 349 -32.48 17.42 -58.85
CA GLY A 349 -33.45 16.67 -59.64
C GLY A 349 -33.48 15.19 -59.17
N THR A 350 -34.66 14.61 -59.26
CA THR A 350 -35.04 13.20 -59.01
C THR A 350 -34.21 12.13 -59.72
N LEU A 351 -34.17 10.90 -59.18
CA LEU A 351 -34.60 9.66 -59.88
C LEU A 351 -34.73 8.43 -58.92
N VAL A 352 -35.99 7.98 -58.73
CA VAL A 352 -36.45 6.56 -58.67
C VAL A 352 -36.07 5.63 -57.49
N SER A 353 -36.95 5.62 -56.47
CA SER A 353 -37.87 4.53 -55.98
C SER A 353 -37.77 3.07 -56.55
N PRO A 354 -38.50 2.05 -56.01
CA PRO A 354 -39.35 1.99 -54.80
C PRO A 354 -39.19 0.74 -53.89
N LYS A 355 -39.68 0.79 -52.64
CA LYS A 355 -40.80 -0.08 -52.15
C LYS A 355 -41.29 0.24 -50.72
N LEU A 356 -42.59 0.56 -50.65
CA LEU A 356 -43.56 0.37 -49.55
C LEU A 356 -43.12 -0.68 -48.51
N SER A 357 -43.17 -0.48 -47.18
CA SER A 357 -44.34 -0.15 -46.33
C SER A 357 -43.92 -0.29 -44.83
N ASN A 358 -44.69 0.07 -43.78
CA ASN A 358 -46.04 0.62 -43.71
C ASN A 358 -46.31 1.56 -42.49
N ILE A 359 -47.56 2.02 -42.39
CA ILE A 359 -48.24 2.88 -41.41
C ILE A 359 -48.28 2.35 -39.95
N THR A 360 -47.99 3.20 -38.96
CA THR A 360 -48.96 3.63 -37.90
C THR A 360 -48.39 4.76 -37.03
N SER A 361 -49.04 5.92 -37.05
CA SER A 361 -48.77 7.05 -36.16
C SER A 361 -49.81 7.08 -35.03
N LEU A 362 -49.37 6.94 -33.77
CA LEU A 362 -50.24 7.15 -32.61
C LEU A 362 -50.09 8.59 -32.10
N ASN A 363 -51.20 9.31 -32.13
CA ASN A 363 -51.37 10.68 -31.67
C ASN A 363 -52.08 10.61 -30.30
N ILE A 364 -51.45 11.13 -29.24
CA ILE A 364 -52.08 11.23 -27.92
C ILE A 364 -52.01 12.70 -27.48
N ASN A 365 -53.10 13.41 -27.74
CA ASN A 365 -53.50 14.55 -26.93
C ASN A 365 -54.25 13.98 -25.73
N ASP A 366 -53.81 14.29 -24.51
CA ASP A 366 -54.68 14.23 -23.33
C ASP A 366 -54.56 15.55 -22.56
N TYR A 367 -55.72 16.08 -22.19
CA TYR A 367 -55.92 17.44 -21.71
C TYR A 367 -56.90 17.37 -20.54
N TYR A 368 -56.43 17.57 -19.30
CA TYR A 368 -57.31 17.78 -18.15
C TYR A 368 -56.76 18.88 -17.21
N PRO A 369 -57.63 19.65 -16.53
CA PRO A 369 -57.25 20.97 -16.01
C PRO A 369 -57.12 21.04 -14.48
N MET A 370 -56.51 22.14 -14.02
CA MET A 370 -56.78 22.88 -12.77
C MET A 370 -57.03 22.13 -11.45
N HIS A 371 -56.15 22.39 -10.48
CA HIS A 371 -56.64 22.92 -9.20
C HIS A 371 -55.63 23.86 -8.53
N HIS A 372 -56.01 25.12 -8.34
CA HIS A 372 -55.32 26.05 -7.44
C HIS A 372 -55.68 25.72 -5.99
N ILE A 373 -54.69 25.77 -5.08
CA ILE A 373 -54.90 26.05 -3.66
C ILE A 373 -53.87 27.09 -3.23
N ASN A 374 -54.34 28.27 -2.84
CA ASN A 374 -53.54 29.31 -2.20
C ASN A 374 -53.60 29.10 -0.68
N HIS A 375 -52.46 29.10 0.02
CA HIS A 375 -52.43 29.40 1.44
C HIS A 375 -51.20 30.29 1.78
N PRO A 376 -51.35 31.29 2.67
CA PRO A 376 -50.31 32.25 3.01
C PRO A 376 -49.31 31.71 4.06
N PRO A 377 -48.11 32.30 4.18
CA PRO A 377 -47.08 31.86 5.11
C PRO A 377 -47.33 32.37 6.55
N ASN A 378 -47.09 31.51 7.54
CA ASN A 378 -46.98 31.90 8.94
C ASN A 378 -45.52 31.92 9.40
N ASN A 379 -45.14 32.97 10.12
CA ASN A 379 -43.80 33.19 10.66
C ASN A 379 -43.46 32.26 11.82
N ILE A 380 -42.29 31.61 11.78
CA ILE A 380 -41.55 31.14 12.98
C ILE A 380 -40.06 31.43 12.75
N PRO A 381 -39.34 32.07 13.67
CA PRO A 381 -37.94 32.44 13.48
C PRO A 381 -36.99 31.25 13.71
N PHE A 382 -35.95 31.13 12.87
CA PHE A 382 -34.83 30.23 13.09
C PHE A 382 -33.56 31.02 13.46
N TYR A 383 -32.74 30.42 14.32
CA TYR A 383 -31.53 31.04 14.87
C TYR A 383 -30.46 31.31 13.81
N ASP A 384 -29.88 32.51 13.82
CA ASP A 384 -28.76 32.92 12.99
C ASP A 384 -27.44 32.36 13.55
N ILE A 385 -26.94 31.28 12.97
CA ILE A 385 -25.57 30.78 13.19
C ILE A 385 -24.70 31.31 12.04
N LYS A 386 -23.95 32.37 12.33
CA LYS A 386 -22.92 32.92 11.44
C LYS A 386 -21.80 31.90 11.20
N GLU A 387 -21.78 31.29 10.02
CA GLU A 387 -20.59 30.64 9.49
C GLU A 387 -20.08 31.39 8.24
N LYS A 388 -18.81 31.80 8.28
CA LYS A 388 -18.19 32.66 7.25
C LYS A 388 -17.88 31.87 5.97
N ASN A 389 -18.77 31.93 4.99
CA ASN A 389 -18.46 31.52 3.61
C ASN A 389 -17.86 32.69 2.82
N ASN A 390 -16.52 32.71 2.71
CA ASN A 390 -15.83 33.54 1.72
C ASN A 390 -16.00 32.91 0.32
N ILE A 391 -17.13 33.18 -0.34
CA ILE A 391 -17.28 32.89 -1.78
C ILE A 391 -16.61 34.03 -2.55
N LEU A 392 -15.41 33.79 -3.02
CA LEU A 392 -14.67 34.72 -3.88
C LEU A 392 -15.13 34.47 -5.33
N ILE A 393 -16.13 35.24 -5.77
CA ILE A 393 -16.57 35.25 -7.17
C ILE A 393 -15.45 35.91 -7.99
N LEU A 394 -14.83 35.12 -8.86
CA LEU A 394 -13.83 35.58 -9.81
C LEU A 394 -14.41 35.40 -11.21
N ASP A 395 -14.96 36.49 -11.75
CA ASP A 395 -15.29 36.58 -13.18
C ASP A 395 -13.99 36.41 -13.98
N ILE A 396 -13.91 35.34 -14.77
CA ILE A 396 -12.86 35.16 -15.77
C ILE A 396 -13.52 35.05 -17.13
N HIS A 397 -13.50 36.17 -17.84
CA HIS A 397 -13.90 36.25 -19.24
C HIS A 397 -12.89 35.46 -20.09
N ASN A 398 -13.38 34.63 -21.01
CA ASN A 398 -12.54 33.78 -21.87
C ASN A 398 -11.52 34.58 -22.70
N ASN A 399 -10.29 34.08 -22.76
CA ASN A 399 -9.39 34.25 -23.91
C ASN A 399 -8.56 32.97 -24.14
N ASN A 400 -8.33 32.63 -25.40
CA ASN A 400 -7.87 31.31 -25.84
C ASN A 400 -6.34 31.15 -25.78
N GLU A 401 -5.81 30.53 -24.71
CA GLU A 401 -4.48 29.88 -24.76
C GLU A 401 -4.25 28.79 -23.68
N SER A 402 -5.31 28.19 -23.13
CA SER A 402 -5.26 27.48 -21.83
C SER A 402 -5.33 25.95 -21.87
N SER A 403 -5.40 25.29 -23.03
CA SER A 403 -5.64 23.84 -23.11
C SER A 403 -4.47 22.97 -22.62
N LEU A 404 -3.22 23.44 -22.73
CA LEU A 404 -2.03 22.72 -22.26
C LEU A 404 -1.69 23.06 -20.79
N SER A 405 -1.83 24.33 -20.40
CA SER A 405 -1.57 24.81 -19.04
C SER A 405 -2.61 24.31 -18.03
N ASN A 406 -3.89 24.22 -18.40
CA ASN A 406 -4.91 23.61 -17.54
C ASN A 406 -4.71 22.10 -17.37
N LEU A 407 -4.21 21.40 -18.38
CA LEU A 407 -3.93 19.96 -18.29
C LEU A 407 -2.71 19.69 -17.39
N LEU A 408 -1.71 20.58 -17.40
CA LEU A 408 -0.62 20.60 -16.43
C LEU A 408 -1.10 20.99 -15.02
N ALA A 409 -2.03 21.94 -14.87
CA ALA A 409 -2.57 22.35 -13.57
C ALA A 409 -3.45 21.27 -12.91
N VAL A 410 -4.23 20.52 -13.69
CA VAL A 410 -5.03 19.37 -13.21
C VAL A 410 -4.12 18.19 -12.82
N ASN A 411 -3.05 17.92 -13.59
CA ASN A 411 -2.04 16.93 -13.17
C ASN A 411 -1.27 17.37 -11.92
N LYS A 412 -0.94 18.67 -11.81
CA LYS A 412 -0.25 19.23 -10.65
C LYS A 412 -1.10 19.16 -9.38
N THR A 413 -2.40 19.47 -9.46
CA THR A 413 -3.32 19.30 -8.31
C THR A 413 -3.56 17.83 -7.92
N TRP A 414 -3.44 16.88 -8.85
CA TRP A 414 -3.41 15.44 -8.52
C TRP A 414 -2.10 14.98 -7.88
N LEU A 415 -0.96 15.52 -8.30
CA LEU A 415 0.36 15.24 -7.72
C LEU A 415 0.54 15.90 -6.34
N ASP A 416 0.23 17.18 -6.20
CA ASP A 416 0.35 17.93 -4.94
C ASP A 416 -0.58 17.34 -3.84
N LYS A 417 -1.68 16.68 -4.22
CA LYS A 417 -2.56 15.94 -3.28
C LYS A 417 -1.99 14.58 -2.86
N TYR A 418 -1.00 14.06 -3.58
CA TYR A 418 -0.30 12.80 -3.30
C TYR A 418 1.06 13.01 -2.62
N ASP A 419 1.74 14.12 -2.90
CA ASP A 419 3.05 14.43 -2.34
C ASP A 419 2.96 15.23 -1.00
N ASN A 420 1.74 15.63 -0.57
CA ASN A 420 1.42 16.15 0.77
C ASN A 420 0.71 15.13 1.69
N MET A 421 0.80 13.82 1.40
CA MET A 421 0.25 12.71 2.21
C MET A 421 1.30 11.70 2.63
#